data_AF-A0A1A3L157-F1
#
_entry.id   AF-A0A1A3L157-F1
#
_cell.length_a   1.000
_cell.length_b   1.000
_cell.length_c   1.000
_cell.angle_alpha   90.00
_cell.angle_beta   90.00
_cell.angle_gamma   90.00
#
_symmetry.space_group_name_H-M   'P 1'
#
loop_
_entity.id
_entity.type
_entity.pdbx_description
1 polymer ?
#
loop_
_entity_poly.entity_id
_entity_poly.type
_entity_poly.pdbx_seq_one_letter_code
_entity_poly.pdbx_strand_id
1 'polypeptide(L)'
;MDMAPAGIALAAGGEDRDGLEMDVLRVRLGPVLGLWPAGLVLSCSLQGDVLIEAHAWVVDSDTMRENPHPYEPKGQVLAAARHCDHATDLLLLAGWARAASLARMARDALLNESPPDKGSSLLEALHRGIGRSRMLRWSLRDLAPLTVEDCGRLQLPTMLAGDSYDRLLAQVGMARRVLWDPVPPSVFHASSSMIVSALPGLVCGLDLAAARLVIASLGIVTASDPGGGGHG
;
A
#
# COMPACT_ATOMS: atom_id res chain seq x y z
N MET A 1 -10.10 9.05 -43.23
CA MET A 1 -10.12 10.53 -43.28
C MET A 1 -9.70 10.99 -41.90
N ASP A 2 -8.56 11.65 -41.80
CA ASP A 2 -7.97 12.08 -40.54
C ASP A 2 -8.59 13.43 -40.17
N MET A 3 -9.58 13.42 -39.28
CA MET A 3 -10.33 14.62 -38.88
C MET A 3 -9.72 15.18 -37.59
N ALA A 4 -8.66 15.97 -37.74
CA ALA A 4 -8.10 16.78 -36.65
C ALA A 4 -8.53 18.24 -36.81
N PRO A 5 -9.64 18.70 -36.19
CA PRO A 5 -9.99 20.11 -36.20
C PRO A 5 -8.87 20.90 -35.49
N ALA A 6 -8.33 21.90 -36.17
CA ALA A 6 -7.24 22.77 -35.70
C ALA A 6 -5.86 22.11 -35.44
N GLY A 7 -5.60 20.90 -35.96
CA GLY A 7 -4.29 20.25 -35.87
C GLY A 7 -3.89 19.79 -34.46
N ILE A 8 -4.85 19.80 -33.52
CA ILE A 8 -4.69 19.23 -32.19
C ILE A 8 -5.17 17.77 -32.29
N ALA A 9 -4.28 16.84 -31.96
CA ALA A 9 -4.63 15.43 -31.92
C ALA A 9 -5.75 15.22 -30.89
N LEU A 10 -6.89 14.70 -31.35
CA LEU A 10 -7.95 14.24 -30.48
C LEU A 10 -7.44 13.09 -29.60
N ALA A 11 -8.00 12.95 -28.40
CA ALA A 11 -7.71 11.79 -27.57
C ALA A 11 -8.08 10.52 -28.35
N ALA A 12 -7.14 9.58 -28.47
CA ALA A 12 -7.40 8.30 -29.14
C ALA A 12 -8.26 7.41 -28.22
N GLY A 13 -9.41 6.97 -28.72
CA GLY A 13 -10.28 6.00 -28.02
C GLY A 13 -9.66 4.60 -27.98
N GLY A 14 -10.11 3.80 -27.01
CA GLY A 14 -9.86 2.35 -26.97
C GLY A 14 -11.18 1.59 -27.19
N GLU A 15 -11.13 0.37 -27.72
CA GLU A 15 -12.33 -0.45 -27.94
C GLU A 15 -13.02 -0.80 -26.60
N ASP A 16 -14.30 -0.45 -26.48
CA ASP A 16 -15.17 -0.76 -25.33
C ASP A 16 -16.22 -1.84 -25.67
N ARG A 17 -16.79 -2.47 -24.63
CA ARG A 17 -17.76 -3.57 -24.68
C ARG A 17 -19.14 -3.21 -25.24
N ASP A 18 -19.50 -1.93 -25.32
CA ASP A 18 -20.80 -1.44 -25.75
C ASP A 18 -20.80 -0.73 -27.13
N GLY A 19 -19.62 -0.56 -27.74
CA GLY A 19 -19.45 0.08 -29.05
C GLY A 19 -19.38 1.60 -29.02
N LEU A 20 -19.19 2.24 -27.86
CA LEU A 20 -18.90 3.67 -27.75
C LEU A 20 -17.41 3.91 -27.48
N GLU A 21 -16.77 4.81 -28.23
CA GLU A 21 -15.39 5.23 -27.96
C GLU A 21 -15.35 6.08 -26.69
N MET A 22 -14.84 5.53 -25.58
CA MET A 22 -14.59 6.29 -24.36
C MET A 22 -13.28 7.08 -24.44
N ASP A 23 -13.32 8.33 -23.95
CA ASP A 23 -12.13 9.17 -23.82
C ASP A 23 -11.08 8.49 -22.93
N VAL A 24 -9.87 8.32 -23.48
CA VAL A 24 -8.72 7.80 -22.72
C VAL A 24 -7.99 8.96 -22.05
N LEU A 25 -7.99 8.96 -20.72
CA LEU A 25 -7.27 9.95 -19.92
C LEU A 25 -5.96 9.36 -19.39
N ARG A 26 -4.82 9.91 -19.83
CA ARG A 26 -3.51 9.54 -19.27
C ARG A 26 -3.17 10.42 -18.07
N VAL A 27 -3.01 9.81 -16.89
CA VAL A 27 -2.66 10.51 -15.65
C VAL A 27 -1.44 9.90 -14.97
N ARG A 28 -0.79 10.70 -14.13
CA ARG A 28 0.21 10.22 -13.17
C ARG A 28 -0.30 10.47 -11.77
N LEU A 29 -0.60 9.38 -11.07
CA LEU A 29 -0.85 9.41 -9.63
C LEU A 29 0.49 9.32 -8.93
N GLY A 30 0.71 10.13 -7.90
CA GLY A 30 2.08 10.38 -7.46
C GLY A 30 2.23 10.79 -6.01
N PRO A 31 3.46 11.09 -5.62
CA PRO A 31 3.93 11.09 -4.23
C PRO A 31 3.33 12.18 -3.35
N VAL A 32 2.68 13.19 -3.94
CA VAL A 32 2.01 14.28 -3.21
C VAL A 32 0.51 14.03 -3.02
N LEU A 33 -0.02 12.93 -3.58
CA LEU A 33 -1.40 12.54 -3.40
C LEU A 33 -1.62 12.15 -1.93
N GLY A 34 -2.66 12.69 -1.28
CA GLY A 34 -2.94 12.35 0.11
C GLY A 34 -3.20 10.84 0.27
N LEU A 35 -2.71 10.24 1.37
CA LEU A 35 -2.83 8.81 1.69
C LEU A 35 -2.26 7.91 0.57
N TRP A 36 -1.13 8.33 0.00
CA TRP A 36 -0.41 7.61 -1.03
C TRP A 36 1.00 7.27 -0.54
N PRO A 37 1.56 6.11 -0.89
CA PRO A 37 2.93 5.79 -0.52
C PRO A 37 3.89 6.86 -1.03
N ALA A 38 4.72 7.41 -0.14
CA ALA A 38 5.70 8.43 -0.50
C ALA A 38 6.55 7.94 -1.68
N GLY A 39 7.02 8.82 -2.56
CA GLY A 39 7.89 8.42 -3.69
C GLY A 39 7.26 7.52 -4.77
N LEU A 40 6.13 6.85 -4.54
CA LEU A 40 5.49 5.99 -5.55
C LEU A 40 4.84 6.84 -6.64
N VAL A 41 5.06 6.47 -7.90
CA VAL A 41 4.36 7.01 -9.06
C VAL A 41 3.67 5.88 -9.79
N LEU A 42 2.40 6.07 -10.12
CA LEU A 42 1.62 5.22 -11.02
C LEU A 42 1.21 6.05 -12.23
N SER A 43 1.81 5.77 -13.39
CA SER A 43 1.36 6.31 -14.67
C SER A 43 0.32 5.37 -15.25
N CYS A 44 -0.90 5.85 -15.46
CA CYS A 44 -1.99 5.03 -15.95
C CYS A 44 -2.81 5.70 -17.05
N SER A 45 -3.47 4.85 -17.83
CA SER A 45 -4.52 5.23 -18.78
C SER A 45 -5.86 4.87 -18.14
N LEU A 46 -6.74 5.85 -18.01
CA LEU A 46 -8.09 5.70 -17.48
C LEU A 46 -9.10 5.74 -18.63
N GLN A 47 -10.10 4.88 -18.56
CA GLN A 47 -11.34 5.00 -19.31
C GLN A 47 -12.45 5.18 -18.27
N GLY A 48 -13.00 6.39 -18.19
CA GLY A 48 -13.87 6.76 -17.07
C GLY A 48 -13.08 6.76 -15.77
N ASP A 49 -13.50 5.93 -14.81
CA ASP A 49 -12.79 5.70 -13.54
C ASP A 49 -11.92 4.44 -13.54
N VAL A 50 -11.97 3.60 -14.59
CA VAL A 50 -11.27 2.31 -14.66
C VAL A 50 -9.86 2.47 -15.21
N LEU A 51 -8.88 1.85 -14.56
CA LEU A 51 -7.50 1.75 -15.02
C LEU A 51 -7.38 0.67 -16.10
N ILE A 52 -6.98 1.06 -17.31
CA ILE A 52 -6.80 0.13 -18.44
C ILE A 52 -5.35 -0.31 -18.56
N GLU A 53 -4.43 0.64 -18.39
CA GLU A 53 -2.99 0.40 -18.40
C GLU A 53 -2.36 1.10 -17.20
N ALA A 54 -1.30 0.51 -16.65
CA ALA A 54 -0.58 1.06 -15.52
C ALA A 54 0.92 0.73 -15.61
N HIS A 55 1.74 1.68 -15.18
CA HIS A 55 3.18 1.54 -15.02
C HIS A 55 3.57 2.17 -13.68
N ALA A 56 4.33 1.47 -12.86
CA ALA A 56 4.70 1.92 -11.53
C ALA A 56 6.23 2.05 -11.39
N TRP A 57 6.67 3.10 -10.68
CA TRP A 57 8.06 3.26 -10.28
C TRP A 57 8.14 4.10 -9.00
N VAL A 58 9.31 4.07 -8.35
CA VAL A 58 9.61 4.90 -7.18
C VAL A 58 10.56 6.02 -7.63
N VAL A 59 10.26 7.25 -7.22
CA VAL A 59 11.16 8.40 -7.41
C VAL A 59 12.43 8.15 -6.62
N ASP A 60 13.59 8.37 -7.24
CA ASP A 60 14.92 8.13 -6.65
C ASP A 60 15.17 6.66 -6.28
N SER A 61 14.82 5.74 -7.18
CA SER A 61 14.98 4.28 -6.97
C SER A 61 16.41 3.83 -6.67
N ASP A 62 17.42 4.65 -6.95
CA ASP A 62 18.83 4.37 -6.63
C ASP A 62 19.07 4.30 -5.11
N THR A 63 18.24 4.95 -4.29
CA THR A 63 18.31 4.86 -2.83
C THR A 63 17.59 3.64 -2.28
N MET A 64 16.75 2.95 -3.06
CA MET A 64 15.99 1.76 -2.62
C MET A 64 16.86 0.51 -2.41
N ARG A 65 18.20 0.67 -2.32
CA ARG A 65 19.12 -0.39 -1.94
C ARG A 65 18.75 -0.87 -0.54
N GLU A 66 18.18 -2.07 -0.50
CA GLU A 66 17.93 -2.84 0.70
C GLU A 66 19.27 -3.09 1.40
N ASN A 67 19.59 -2.28 2.41
CA ASN A 67 20.65 -2.57 3.34
C ASN A 67 20.01 -3.30 4.53
N PRO A 68 20.26 -4.60 4.73
CA PRO A 68 19.83 -5.29 5.93
C PRO A 68 20.61 -4.69 7.10
N HIS A 69 20.00 -3.76 7.82
CA HIS A 69 20.57 -3.30 9.07
C HIS A 69 20.54 -4.44 10.10
N PRO A 70 21.58 -4.57 10.95
CA PRO A 70 21.56 -5.50 12.06
C PRO A 70 20.30 -5.33 12.90
N TYR A 71 19.82 -6.43 13.47
CA TYR A 71 18.69 -6.46 14.38
C TYR A 71 18.90 -5.47 15.54
N GLU A 72 18.07 -4.42 15.60
CA GLU A 72 18.02 -3.50 16.74
C GLU A 72 16.59 -3.45 17.32
N PRO A 73 16.43 -3.46 18.65
CA PRO A 73 15.12 -3.27 19.29
C PRO A 73 14.37 -2.02 18.82
N LYS A 74 15.10 -0.94 18.48
CA LYS A 74 14.53 0.28 17.90
C LYS A 74 13.94 0.05 16.50
N GLY A 75 14.55 -0.82 15.69
CA GLY A 75 14.08 -1.17 14.36
C GLY A 75 12.73 -1.89 14.37
N GLN A 76 12.47 -2.70 15.39
CA GLN A 76 11.19 -3.41 15.58
C GLN A 76 10.04 -2.46 15.94
N VAL A 77 10.29 -1.56 16.89
CA VAL A 77 9.30 -0.52 17.27
C VAL A 77 8.97 0.35 16.05
N LEU A 78 9.99 0.71 15.26
CA LEU A 78 9.81 1.46 14.02
C LEU A 78 9.01 0.67 12.97
N ALA A 79 9.26 -0.63 12.81
CA ALA A 79 8.51 -1.49 11.89
C ALA A 79 7.03 -1.61 12.31
N ALA A 80 6.76 -1.81 13.61
CA ALA A 80 5.39 -1.84 14.14
C ALA A 80 4.68 -0.49 13.96
N ALA A 81 5.39 0.63 14.17
CA ALA A 81 4.87 1.97 13.91
C ALA A 81 4.53 2.19 12.43
N ARG A 82 5.39 1.75 11.50
CA ARG A 82 5.13 1.80 10.05
C ARG A 82 3.89 1.01 9.64
N HIS A 83 3.68 -0.19 10.20
CA HIS A 83 2.45 -0.94 9.98
C HIS A 83 1.21 -0.18 10.48
N CYS A 84 1.33 0.60 11.56
CA CYS A 84 0.24 1.47 12.02
C CYS A 84 -0.03 2.62 11.06
N ASP A 85 0.99 3.19 10.42
CA ASP A 85 0.82 4.22 9.37
C ASP A 85 0.11 3.64 8.14
N HIS A 86 0.53 2.47 7.64
CA HIS A 86 -0.13 1.80 6.51
C HIS A 86 -1.59 1.45 6.81
N ALA A 87 -1.87 0.93 8.02
CA ALA A 87 -3.23 0.69 8.46
C ALA A 87 -4.04 1.99 8.53
N THR A 88 -3.44 3.09 8.98
CA THR A 88 -4.08 4.41 9.05
C THR A 88 -4.51 4.87 7.65
N ASP A 89 -3.63 4.78 6.65
CA ASP A 89 -3.91 5.23 5.29
C ASP A 89 -5.05 4.44 4.65
N LEU A 90 -4.99 3.10 4.74
CA LEU A 90 -6.04 2.24 4.21
C LEU A 90 -7.38 2.47 4.93
N LEU A 91 -7.37 2.60 6.26
CA LEU A 91 -8.59 2.85 7.03
C LEU A 91 -9.18 4.23 6.73
N LEU A 92 -8.37 5.26 6.47
CA LEU A 92 -8.87 6.57 6.04
C LEU A 92 -9.47 6.51 4.63
N LEU A 93 -8.83 5.83 3.68
CA LEU A 93 -9.37 5.62 2.34
C LEU A 93 -10.68 4.83 2.36
N ALA A 94 -10.81 3.85 3.24
CA ALA A 94 -12.02 3.07 3.43
C ALA A 94 -13.14 3.84 4.18
N GLY A 95 -12.91 5.10 4.58
CA GLY A 95 -13.88 5.91 5.34
C GLY A 95 -14.01 5.54 6.82
N TRP A 96 -13.03 4.81 7.37
CA TRP A 96 -13.02 4.25 8.73
C TRP A 96 -12.21 5.09 9.73
N ALA A 97 -12.55 6.38 9.84
CA ALA A 97 -11.79 7.36 10.60
C ALA A 97 -11.53 7.00 12.08
N ARG A 98 -12.48 6.34 12.76
CA ARG A 98 -12.31 5.91 14.16
C ARG A 98 -11.22 4.86 14.33
N ALA A 99 -11.17 3.87 13.43
CA ALA A 99 -10.14 2.84 13.46
C ALA A 99 -8.77 3.43 13.05
N ALA A 100 -8.75 4.33 12.07
CA ALA A 100 -7.54 5.07 11.71
C ALA A 100 -6.99 5.91 12.87
N SER A 101 -7.86 6.52 13.69
CA SER A 101 -7.44 7.24 14.89
C SER A 101 -6.80 6.30 15.92
N LEU A 102 -7.35 5.09 16.10
CA LEU A 102 -6.77 4.09 17.00
C LEU A 102 -5.41 3.60 16.49
N ALA A 103 -5.25 3.41 15.18
CA ALA A 103 -3.96 3.06 14.57
C ALA A 103 -2.90 4.16 14.80
N ARG A 104 -3.26 5.44 14.61
CA ARG A 104 -2.39 6.59 14.94
C ARG A 104 -2.03 6.64 16.42
N MET A 105 -2.99 6.45 17.31
CA MET A 105 -2.73 6.41 18.76
C MET A 105 -1.78 5.26 19.14
N ALA A 106 -1.92 4.10 18.49
CA ALA A 106 -1.02 2.97 18.69
C ALA A 106 0.40 3.33 18.23
N ARG A 107 0.56 3.89 17.03
CA ARG A 107 1.85 4.40 16.52
C ARG A 107 2.50 5.38 17.49
N ASP A 108 1.74 6.38 17.94
CA ASP A 108 2.26 7.40 18.85
C ASP A 108 2.64 6.79 20.20
N ALA A 109 1.91 5.79 20.69
CA ALA A 109 2.28 5.06 21.90
C ALA A 109 3.53 4.20 21.73
N LEU A 110 3.81 3.72 20.50
CA LEU A 110 5.03 2.96 20.19
C LEU A 110 6.26 3.86 20.08
N LEU A 111 6.13 5.02 19.45
CA LEU A 111 7.26 5.92 19.18
C LEU A 111 7.62 6.82 20.37
N ASN A 112 6.68 7.11 21.26
CA ASN A 112 6.91 7.95 22.44
C ASN A 112 7.15 7.11 23.70
N GLU A 113 7.67 7.75 24.75
CA GLU A 113 7.82 7.17 26.10
C GLU A 113 6.45 6.97 26.79
N SER A 114 5.61 6.13 26.21
CA SER A 114 4.33 5.70 26.79
C SER A 114 4.53 4.52 27.75
N PRO A 115 3.54 4.25 28.62
CA PRO A 115 3.53 3.01 29.40
C PRO A 115 3.71 1.79 28.47
N PRO A 116 4.52 0.78 28.88
CA PRO A 116 5.00 -0.29 28.01
C PRO A 116 3.86 -1.07 27.33
N ASP A 117 2.71 -1.22 28.00
CA ASP A 117 1.59 -2.01 27.48
C ASP A 117 0.57 -1.21 26.66
N LYS A 118 0.71 0.12 26.59
CA LYS A 118 -0.28 0.99 25.95
C LYS A 118 -0.36 0.73 24.44
N GLY A 119 0.78 0.63 23.77
CA GLY A 119 0.84 0.34 22.33
C GLY A 119 0.21 -1.02 22.00
N SER A 120 0.61 -2.07 22.72
CA SER A 120 0.07 -3.41 22.58
C SER A 120 -1.44 -3.47 22.81
N SER A 121 -1.95 -2.79 23.84
CA SER A 121 -3.38 -2.74 24.15
C SER A 121 -4.19 -2.05 23.05
N LEU A 122 -3.66 -0.95 22.48
CA LEU A 122 -4.30 -0.24 21.37
C LEU A 122 -4.33 -1.07 20.09
N LEU A 123 -3.24 -1.79 19.79
CA LEU A 123 -3.19 -2.71 18.65
C LEU A 123 -4.15 -3.88 18.81
N GLU A 124 -4.31 -4.42 20.01
CA GLU A 124 -5.31 -5.47 20.29
C GLU A 124 -6.72 -4.96 20.03
N ALA A 125 -7.03 -3.77 20.54
CA ALA A 125 -8.32 -3.13 20.34
C ALA A 125 -8.60 -2.86 18.85
N LEU A 126 -7.59 -2.39 18.12
CA LEU A 126 -7.65 -2.17 16.67
C LEU A 126 -7.92 -3.48 15.92
N HIS A 127 -7.10 -4.51 16.16
CA HIS A 127 -7.22 -5.81 15.50
C HIS A 127 -8.61 -6.43 15.74
N ARG A 128 -9.09 -6.41 16.98
CA ARG A 128 -10.44 -6.88 17.34
C ARG A 128 -11.54 -6.05 16.70
N GLY A 129 -11.34 -4.73 16.60
CA GLY A 129 -12.29 -3.81 15.96
C GLY A 129 -12.44 -4.10 14.46
N ILE A 130 -11.32 -4.26 13.75
CA ILE A 130 -11.26 -4.63 12.33
C ILE A 130 -11.93 -5.99 12.14
N GLY A 131 -11.52 -7.00 12.90
CA GLY A 131 -12.02 -8.39 12.79
C GLY A 131 -13.53 -8.54 13.02
N ARG A 132 -14.16 -7.62 13.75
CA ARG A 132 -15.60 -7.63 14.03
C ARG A 132 -16.42 -6.81 13.03
N SER A 133 -15.77 -6.07 12.14
CA SER A 133 -16.47 -5.20 11.22
C SER A 133 -16.89 -5.91 9.94
N ARG A 134 -18.20 -6.12 9.81
CA ARG A 134 -18.78 -6.63 8.56
C ARG A 134 -18.70 -5.60 7.42
N MET A 135 -18.89 -4.32 7.72
CA MET A 135 -18.85 -3.27 6.71
C MET A 135 -17.45 -3.12 6.13
N LEU A 136 -16.41 -3.09 6.98
CA LEU A 136 -15.03 -3.02 6.51
C LEU A 136 -14.66 -4.28 5.71
N ARG A 137 -15.08 -5.46 6.19
CA ARG A 137 -14.91 -6.71 5.44
C ARG A 137 -15.54 -6.61 4.06
N TRP A 138 -16.76 -6.08 3.95
CA TRP A 138 -17.45 -5.92 2.67
C TRP A 138 -16.84 -4.86 1.77
N SER A 139 -16.28 -3.78 2.31
CA SER A 139 -15.65 -2.74 1.50
C SER A 139 -14.30 -3.16 0.92
N LEU A 140 -13.59 -4.06 1.58
CA LEU A 140 -12.24 -4.47 1.20
C LEU A 140 -12.17 -5.90 0.63
N ARG A 141 -13.30 -6.61 0.62
CA ARG A 141 -13.35 -7.98 0.11
C ARG A 141 -13.07 -8.03 -1.38
N ASP A 142 -12.41 -9.11 -1.80
CA ASP A 142 -12.18 -9.42 -3.21
C ASP A 142 -11.42 -8.31 -3.98
N LEU A 143 -10.82 -7.35 -3.27
CA LEU A 143 -9.96 -6.31 -3.84
C LEU A 143 -8.53 -6.82 -3.99
N ALA A 144 -8.16 -7.08 -5.25
CA ALA A 144 -6.89 -7.66 -5.68
C ALA A 144 -6.50 -8.91 -4.87
N PRO A 145 -7.29 -10.00 -4.89
CA PRO A 145 -6.97 -11.21 -4.14
C PRO A 145 -5.68 -11.85 -4.65
N LEU A 146 -4.82 -12.30 -3.74
CA LEU A 146 -3.60 -13.05 -4.06
C LEU A 146 -3.63 -14.40 -3.36
N THR A 147 -3.37 -15.48 -4.11
CA THR A 147 -3.10 -16.79 -3.50
C THR A 147 -1.67 -16.86 -2.95
N VAL A 148 -1.36 -17.89 -2.17
CA VAL A 148 0.02 -18.15 -1.72
C VAL A 148 0.91 -18.47 -2.92
N GLU A 149 0.36 -19.16 -3.91
CA GLU A 149 0.99 -19.49 -5.18
C GLU A 149 1.28 -18.23 -6.01
N ASP A 150 0.35 -17.28 -6.07
CA ASP A 150 0.59 -15.98 -6.72
C ASP A 150 1.70 -15.22 -6.03
N CYS A 151 1.73 -15.22 -4.69
CA CYS A 151 2.81 -14.60 -3.94
C CYS A 151 4.16 -15.23 -4.28
N GLY A 152 4.24 -16.57 -4.34
CA GLY A 152 5.45 -17.28 -4.76
C GLY A 152 5.89 -16.93 -6.18
N ARG A 153 4.95 -16.90 -7.14
CA ARG A 153 5.20 -16.57 -8.55
C ARG A 153 5.68 -15.13 -8.74
N LEU A 154 5.10 -14.19 -8.01
CA LEU A 154 5.44 -12.77 -8.06
C LEU A 154 6.58 -12.38 -7.11
N GLN A 155 7.14 -13.35 -6.38
CA GLN A 155 8.19 -13.14 -5.37
C GLN A 155 7.77 -12.11 -4.30
N LEU A 156 6.49 -12.14 -3.93
CA LEU A 156 5.89 -11.32 -2.89
C LEU A 156 5.89 -12.07 -1.56
N PRO A 157 5.92 -11.35 -0.42
CA PRO A 157 5.74 -11.97 0.89
C PRO A 157 4.40 -12.69 0.99
N THR A 158 4.40 -13.85 1.62
CA THR A 158 3.18 -14.63 1.88
C THR A 158 2.16 -13.88 2.74
N MET A 159 2.57 -12.85 3.48
CA MET A 159 1.67 -11.95 4.21
C MET A 159 0.72 -11.17 3.30
N LEU A 160 1.07 -11.00 2.02
CA LEU A 160 0.22 -10.32 1.03
C LEU A 160 -0.87 -11.23 0.44
N ALA A 161 -0.90 -12.51 0.80
CA ALA A 161 -1.95 -13.43 0.41
C ALA A 161 -3.31 -13.02 1.01
N GLY A 162 -4.39 -13.33 0.28
CA GLY A 162 -5.74 -12.86 0.57
C GLY A 162 -6.09 -11.56 -0.17
N ASP A 163 -7.24 -11.01 0.16
CA ASP A 163 -7.70 -9.72 -0.35
C ASP A 163 -7.17 -8.54 0.50
N SER A 164 -7.55 -7.31 0.15
CA SER A 164 -7.11 -6.10 0.87
C SER A 164 -7.53 -6.09 2.34
N TYR A 165 -8.60 -6.79 2.74
CA TYR A 165 -9.00 -6.95 4.14
C TYR A 165 -8.06 -7.91 4.88
N ASP A 166 -7.75 -9.04 4.26
CA ASP A 166 -6.86 -10.05 4.85
C ASP A 166 -5.46 -9.46 5.07
N ARG A 167 -4.96 -8.66 4.12
CA ARG A 167 -3.70 -7.91 4.26
C ARG A 167 -3.71 -6.95 5.44
N LEU A 168 -4.77 -6.17 5.60
CA LEU A 168 -4.92 -5.25 6.72
C LEU A 168 -4.87 -5.99 8.06
N LEU A 169 -5.61 -7.09 8.19
CA LEU A 169 -5.57 -7.93 9.39
C LEU A 169 -4.17 -8.51 9.63
N ALA A 170 -3.52 -9.00 8.57
CA ALA A 170 -2.19 -9.59 8.67
C ALA A 170 -1.14 -8.56 9.10
N GLN A 171 -1.19 -7.32 8.59
CA GLN A 171 -0.28 -6.23 8.96
C GLN A 171 -0.47 -5.80 10.42
N VAL A 172 -1.71 -5.60 10.87
CA VAL A 172 -1.97 -5.26 12.29
C VAL A 172 -1.59 -6.43 13.20
N GLY A 173 -1.86 -7.67 12.78
CA GLY A 173 -1.42 -8.87 13.47
C GLY A 173 0.11 -9.02 13.51
N MET A 174 0.82 -8.56 12.48
CA MET A 174 2.28 -8.50 12.48
C MET A 174 2.76 -7.47 13.50
N ALA A 175 2.27 -6.23 13.44
CA ALA A 175 2.62 -5.18 14.40
C ALA A 175 2.45 -5.62 15.87
N ARG A 176 1.41 -6.41 16.16
CA ARG A 176 1.23 -7.05 17.48
C ARG A 176 2.35 -8.03 17.79
N ARG A 177 2.64 -8.97 16.89
CA ARG A 177 3.66 -10.02 17.09
C ARG A 177 5.05 -9.45 17.33
N VAL A 178 5.45 -8.41 16.60
CA VAL A 178 6.76 -7.77 16.75
C VAL A 178 7.03 -7.29 18.18
N LEU A 179 5.99 -6.90 18.92
CA LEU A 179 6.14 -6.42 20.29
C LEU A 179 6.39 -7.53 21.31
N TRP A 180 6.07 -8.79 20.97
CA TRP A 180 6.19 -9.93 21.86
C TRP A 180 7.35 -10.85 21.48
N ASP A 181 7.59 -11.03 20.18
CA ASP A 181 8.59 -11.95 19.66
C ASP A 181 9.45 -11.25 18.58
N PRO A 182 10.77 -11.20 18.77
CA PRO A 182 11.74 -10.78 17.76
C PRO A 182 11.63 -11.53 16.43
N VAL A 183 10.82 -11.02 15.51
CA VAL A 183 10.77 -11.56 14.14
C VAL A 183 11.97 -11.01 13.35
N PRO A 184 12.68 -11.84 12.56
CA PRO A 184 13.77 -11.36 11.72
C PRO A 184 13.31 -10.28 10.72
N PRO A 185 14.16 -9.28 10.42
CA PRO A 185 13.79 -8.10 9.65
C PRO A 185 13.33 -8.39 8.21
N SER A 186 13.71 -9.56 7.66
CA SER A 186 13.27 -10.02 6.34
C SER A 186 11.76 -10.23 6.21
N VAL A 187 11.03 -10.32 7.32
CA VAL A 187 9.56 -10.42 7.32
C VAL A 187 8.89 -9.04 7.17
N PHE A 188 9.58 -7.96 7.56
CA PHE A 188 9.04 -6.59 7.51
C PHE A 188 9.33 -5.89 6.19
N HIS A 189 10.47 -6.22 5.59
CA HIS A 189 10.92 -5.65 4.33
C HIS A 189 10.51 -6.59 3.21
N ALA A 190 9.21 -6.61 2.92
CA ALA A 190 8.77 -6.98 1.59
C ALA A 190 9.60 -6.18 0.59
N SER A 191 10.32 -6.84 -0.33
CA SER A 191 11.09 -6.15 -1.35
C SER A 191 10.17 -5.21 -2.10
N SER A 192 10.20 -3.92 -1.74
CA SER A 192 9.19 -2.96 -2.21
C SER A 192 9.32 -2.76 -3.71
N SER A 193 10.50 -3.07 -4.27
CA SER A 193 10.75 -3.25 -5.69
C SER A 193 9.89 -4.34 -6.34
N MET A 194 9.72 -5.51 -5.71
CA MET A 194 8.86 -6.58 -6.19
C MET A 194 7.39 -6.20 -6.14
N ILE A 195 6.95 -5.56 -5.04
CA ILE A 195 5.59 -5.05 -4.94
C ILE A 195 5.32 -4.04 -6.05
N VAL A 196 6.22 -3.07 -6.24
CA VAL A 196 6.11 -2.05 -7.28
C VAL A 196 6.09 -2.66 -8.68
N SER A 197 6.89 -3.70 -8.93
CA SER A 197 6.90 -4.42 -10.21
C SER A 197 5.59 -5.17 -10.46
N ALA A 198 4.94 -5.68 -9.41
CA ALA A 198 3.66 -6.38 -9.51
C ALA A 198 2.45 -5.43 -9.65
N LEU A 199 2.58 -4.16 -9.22
CA LEU A 199 1.47 -3.20 -9.16
C LEU A 199 0.62 -3.11 -10.43
N PRO A 200 1.19 -3.01 -11.66
CA PRO A 200 0.39 -2.94 -12.87
C PRO A 200 -0.64 -4.06 -13.00
N GLY A 201 -0.24 -5.31 -12.73
CA GLY A 201 -1.12 -6.46 -12.80
C GLY A 201 -2.16 -6.53 -11.67
N LEU A 202 -1.94 -5.80 -10.56
CA LEU A 202 -2.86 -5.75 -9.42
C LEU A 202 -3.93 -4.66 -9.56
N VAL A 203 -3.65 -3.59 -10.32
CA VAL A 203 -4.53 -2.41 -10.39
C VAL A 203 -5.23 -2.22 -11.73
N CYS A 204 -4.73 -2.82 -12.81
CA CYS A 204 -5.45 -2.81 -14.09
C CYS A 204 -6.79 -3.54 -13.96
N GLY A 205 -7.83 -2.94 -14.53
CA GLY A 205 -9.22 -3.39 -14.44
C GLY A 205 -9.96 -2.92 -13.19
N LEU A 206 -9.30 -2.21 -12.27
CA LEU A 206 -9.95 -1.60 -11.11
C LEU A 206 -10.34 -0.16 -11.40
N ASP A 207 -11.39 0.30 -10.73
CA ASP A 207 -11.64 1.74 -10.63
C ASP A 207 -10.55 2.44 -9.79
N LEU A 208 -10.43 3.75 -9.95
CA LEU A 208 -9.42 4.57 -9.29
C LEU A 208 -9.49 4.47 -7.75
N ALA A 209 -10.67 4.36 -7.16
CA ALA A 209 -10.81 4.27 -5.71
C ALA A 209 -10.38 2.88 -5.20
N ALA A 210 -10.77 1.81 -5.88
CA ALA A 210 -10.32 0.45 -5.60
C ALA A 210 -8.80 0.31 -5.77
N ALA A 211 -8.21 0.86 -6.82
CA ALA A 211 -6.76 0.86 -7.03
C ALA A 211 -6.02 1.54 -5.86
N ARG A 212 -6.54 2.66 -5.33
CA ARG A 212 -5.97 3.34 -4.15
C ARG A 212 -6.03 2.48 -2.90
N LEU A 213 -7.16 1.79 -2.67
CA LEU A 213 -7.30 0.86 -1.53
C LEU A 213 -6.31 -0.31 -1.64
N VAL A 214 -6.16 -0.88 -2.84
CA VAL A 214 -5.20 -1.96 -3.09
C VAL A 214 -3.77 -1.48 -2.82
N ILE A 215 -3.36 -0.33 -3.36
CA ILE A 215 -2.02 0.23 -3.14
C ILE A 215 -1.75 0.47 -1.65
N ALA A 216 -2.70 1.04 -0.91
CA ALA A 216 -2.57 1.25 0.53
C ALA A 216 -2.47 -0.08 1.31
N SER A 217 -3.15 -1.13 0.86
CA SER A 217 -3.10 -2.45 1.49
C SER A 217 -1.76 -3.17 1.33
N LEU A 218 -0.93 -2.78 0.36
CA LEU A 218 0.34 -3.45 0.07
C LEU A 218 1.48 -3.05 1.01
N GLY A 219 1.32 -1.97 1.79
CA GLY A 219 2.34 -1.53 2.76
C GLY A 219 3.69 -1.16 2.11
N ILE A 220 3.65 -0.50 0.95
CA ILE A 220 4.85 -0.13 0.19
C ILE A 220 5.69 0.84 1.01
N VAL A 221 6.97 0.50 1.21
CA VAL A 221 7.96 1.36 1.86
C VAL A 221 8.93 1.86 0.81
N THR A 222 9.01 3.17 0.65
CA THR A 222 9.84 3.83 -0.36
C THR A 222 10.96 4.68 0.22
N ALA A 223 10.89 5.02 1.51
CA ALA A 223 11.93 5.77 2.18
C ALA A 223 13.05 4.84 2.63
N SER A 224 14.26 5.08 2.12
CA SER A 224 15.50 4.54 2.66
C SER A 224 15.80 5.24 3.99
N ASP A 225 16.28 4.48 4.98
CA ASP A 225 16.77 5.08 6.22
C ASP A 225 17.98 5.98 5.88
N PRO A 226 18.00 7.27 6.27
CA PRO A 226 19.18 8.12 6.07
C PRO A 226 20.25 7.73 7.09
N GLY A 227 20.91 6.60 6.89
CA GLY A 227 21.93 6.06 7.79
C GLY A 227 23.13 5.50 7.04
N GLY A 228 24.16 6.33 6.85
CA GLY A 228 25.49 5.83 6.42
C GLY A 228 26.30 6.72 5.46
N GLY A 229 25.92 7.97 5.22
CA GLY A 229 26.80 8.93 4.54
C GLY A 229 27.82 9.53 5.52
N GLY A 230 28.82 8.74 5.91
CA GLY A 230 30.01 9.29 6.57
C GLY A 230 30.70 10.26 5.61
N HIS A 231 30.67 11.55 5.94
CA HIS A 231 31.55 12.54 5.33
C HIS A 231 33.00 12.13 5.59
N GLY A 232 33.70 11.74 4.53
CA GLY A 232 35.15 11.66 4.43
C GLY A 232 35.59 12.41 3.18
#